data_AF-A0A959YN43-F1
#
_entry.id   AF-A0A959YN43-F1
#
_cell.length_a   1.000
_cell.length_b   1.000
_cell.length_c   1.000
_cell.angle_alpha   90.00
_cell.angle_beta   90.00
_cell.angle_gamma   90.00
#
_symmetry.space_group_name_H-M   'P 1'
#
loop_
_entity.id
_entity.type
_entity.pdbx_description
1 polymer ?
#
loop_
_entity_poly.entity_id
_entity_poly.type
_entity_poly.pdbx_seq_one_letter_code
_entity_poly.pdbx_strand_id
1 'polypeptide(L)'
;MKTIKTWSLALGLLFLTSSATIAKEVKNIKIKLQAEVNVDLAQFGKYLKDGNPHVAEGLYRTEDCRYLIAIIKNSEKTHDFIGVVVSAENPFWNRGDIKFNFVIDENNNLNGLYYNCKGDSFPVNFKIAANGIESSLIEKVEMEELRFLGLALL
;
A
#
# COMPACT_ATOMS: atom_id res chain seq x y z
N MET A 1 -2.72 -45.00 -65.93
CA MET A 1 -3.47 -43.74 -65.71
C MET A 1 -3.14 -43.21 -64.32
N LYS A 2 -2.70 -41.95 -64.25
CA LYS A 2 -2.09 -41.33 -63.07
C LYS A 2 -3.16 -40.91 -62.05
N THR A 3 -3.04 -41.35 -60.81
CA THR A 3 -3.84 -40.86 -59.68
C THR A 3 -3.15 -39.65 -59.05
N ILE A 4 -3.95 -38.61 -58.82
CA ILE A 4 -3.58 -37.30 -58.31
C ILE A 4 -3.34 -37.39 -56.81
N LYS A 5 -2.16 -36.95 -56.32
CA LYS A 5 -1.91 -36.74 -54.89
C LYS A 5 -2.14 -35.27 -54.56
N THR A 6 -3.19 -35.00 -53.78
CA THR A 6 -3.48 -33.68 -53.19
C THR A 6 -2.53 -33.44 -52.01
N TRP A 7 -1.89 -32.27 -51.99
CA TRP A 7 -1.08 -31.80 -50.87
C TRP A 7 -1.91 -30.80 -50.07
N SER A 8 -2.36 -31.21 -48.89
CA SER A 8 -2.92 -30.30 -47.88
C SER A 8 -1.81 -29.99 -46.88
N LEU A 9 -1.14 -28.85 -47.03
CA LEU A 9 -0.17 -28.35 -46.06
C LEU A 9 -0.91 -27.64 -44.93
N ALA A 10 -0.75 -28.18 -43.72
CA ALA A 10 -1.43 -27.80 -42.51
C ALA A 10 -1.10 -26.36 -42.06
N LEU A 11 -2.15 -25.70 -41.58
CA LEU A 11 -2.16 -24.39 -40.94
C LEU A 11 -1.33 -24.45 -39.64
N GLY A 12 -0.13 -23.86 -39.66
CA GLY A 12 0.83 -23.93 -38.56
C GLY A 12 0.74 -22.74 -37.59
N LEU A 13 0.32 -23.05 -36.36
CA LEU A 13 0.60 -22.39 -35.08
C LEU A 13 0.27 -20.89 -34.90
N LEU A 14 -0.88 -20.66 -34.26
CA LEU A 14 -1.12 -19.48 -33.42
C LEU A 14 -0.13 -19.50 -32.23
N PHE A 15 0.82 -18.56 -32.19
CA PHE A 15 1.57 -18.23 -30.99
C PHE A 15 0.63 -17.55 -29.99
N LEU A 16 0.11 -18.32 -29.03
CA LEU A 16 -0.47 -17.76 -27.81
C LEU A 16 0.69 -17.35 -26.90
N THR A 17 1.13 -16.10 -26.97
CA THR A 17 2.00 -15.54 -25.94
C THR A 17 1.15 -15.29 -24.70
N SER A 18 1.09 -16.25 -23.79
CA SER A 18 0.58 -16.01 -22.45
C SER A 18 1.56 -15.07 -21.75
N SER A 19 1.22 -13.79 -21.72
CA SER A 19 1.86 -12.84 -20.81
C SER A 19 1.40 -13.21 -19.40
N ALA A 20 2.15 -14.10 -18.75
CA ALA A 20 2.01 -14.31 -17.32
C ALA A 20 2.65 -13.09 -16.65
N THR A 21 1.86 -12.08 -16.34
CA THR A 21 2.33 -11.00 -15.47
C THR A 21 2.56 -11.61 -14.10
N ILE A 22 3.82 -11.57 -13.64
CA ILE A 22 4.18 -12.04 -12.31
C ILE A 22 3.71 -10.96 -11.33
N ALA A 23 2.52 -11.15 -10.75
CA ALA A 23 2.02 -10.29 -9.69
C ALA A 23 3.04 -10.28 -8.53
N LYS A 24 3.45 -9.08 -8.09
CA LYS A 24 4.34 -8.92 -6.93
C LYS A 24 3.62 -9.43 -5.68
N GLU A 25 4.06 -10.57 -5.15
CA GLU A 25 3.42 -11.18 -3.98
C GLU A 25 3.69 -10.35 -2.72
N VAL A 26 2.63 -10.02 -1.97
CA VAL A 26 2.73 -9.30 -0.70
C VAL A 26 3.33 -10.23 0.34
N LYS A 27 4.56 -9.95 0.78
CA LYS A 27 5.21 -10.71 1.85
C LYS A 27 4.81 -10.18 3.22
N ASN A 28 4.60 -11.08 4.17
CA ASN A 28 4.37 -10.74 5.57
C ASN A 28 5.63 -10.11 6.18
N ILE A 29 5.48 -8.96 6.83
CA ILE A 29 6.54 -8.34 7.62
C ILE A 29 6.41 -8.92 9.03
N LYS A 30 7.36 -9.76 9.44
CA LYS A 30 7.38 -10.31 10.81
C LYS A 30 7.45 -9.15 11.80
N ILE A 31 6.36 -8.93 12.53
CA ILE A 31 6.15 -7.82 13.48
C ILE A 31 7.25 -7.75 14.56
N LYS A 32 7.85 -8.89 14.93
CA LYS A 32 8.94 -8.99 15.92
C LYS A 32 10.30 -8.41 15.48
N LEU A 33 10.42 -7.87 14.26
CA LEU A 33 11.63 -7.31 13.66
C LEU A 33 11.44 -5.88 13.15
N GLN A 34 10.36 -5.20 13.56
CA GLN A 34 10.11 -3.82 13.15
C GLN A 34 11.15 -2.91 13.83
N ALA A 35 12.11 -2.43 13.05
CA ALA A 35 12.81 -1.21 13.40
C ALA A 35 11.74 -0.12 13.54
N GLU A 36 11.68 0.54 14.69
CA GLU A 36 10.79 1.70 14.89
C GLU A 36 11.03 2.67 13.73
N VAL A 37 10.01 2.86 12.90
CA VAL A 37 10.12 3.81 11.79
C VAL A 37 9.83 5.19 12.34
N ASN A 38 10.89 5.97 12.58
CA ASN A 38 10.71 7.34 13.04
C ASN A 38 10.20 8.21 11.89
N VAL A 39 8.92 8.60 11.97
CA VAL A 39 8.31 9.58 11.08
C VAL A 39 8.37 10.96 11.75
N ASP A 40 9.22 11.85 11.22
CA ASP A 40 9.18 13.27 11.54
C ASP A 40 7.98 13.91 10.83
N LEU A 41 6.92 14.19 11.59
CA LEU A 41 5.68 14.76 11.07
C LEU A 41 5.86 16.16 10.46
N ALA A 42 6.83 16.94 10.93
CA ALA A 42 7.13 18.26 10.39
C ALA A 42 7.72 18.16 8.99
N GLN A 43 8.76 17.33 8.86
CA GLN A 43 9.40 17.10 7.59
C GLN A 43 8.47 16.38 6.61
N PHE A 44 7.69 15.41 7.10
CA PHE A 44 6.72 14.70 6.28
C PHE A 44 5.60 15.62 5.79
N GLY A 45 5.04 16.48 6.65
CA GLY A 45 4.05 17.48 6.25
C GLY A 45 4.58 18.44 5.18
N LYS A 46 5.84 18.88 5.32
CA LYS A 46 6.51 19.69 4.28
C LYS A 46 6.64 18.93 2.97
N TYR A 47 7.04 17.66 3.03
CA TYR A 47 7.14 16.80 1.85
C TYR A 47 5.78 16.61 1.16
N LEU A 48 4.71 16.36 1.90
CA LEU A 48 3.37 16.20 1.32
C LEU A 48 2.92 17.45 0.56
N LYS A 49 3.36 18.63 1.00
CA LYS A 49 3.04 19.90 0.37
C LYS A 49 3.93 20.23 -0.85
N ASP A 50 5.23 20.01 -0.73
CA ASP A 50 6.21 20.56 -1.67
C ASP A 50 6.93 19.49 -2.52
N GLY A 51 6.86 18.22 -2.13
CA GLY A 51 7.75 17.14 -2.61
C GLY A 51 7.19 16.21 -3.68
N ASN A 52 6.01 16.53 -4.23
CA ASN A 52 5.28 15.70 -5.20
C ASN A 52 5.03 14.27 -4.69
N PRO A 53 4.24 14.10 -3.61
CA PRO A 53 3.94 12.79 -3.05
C PRO A 53 3.12 11.94 -4.03
N HIS A 54 3.27 10.63 -3.91
CA HIS A 54 2.30 9.73 -4.53
C HIS A 54 0.92 9.94 -3.91
N VAL A 55 -0.16 9.78 -4.68
CA VAL A 55 -1.53 10.06 -4.21
C VAL A 55 -1.93 9.25 -2.97
N ALA A 56 -1.42 8.02 -2.87
CA ALA A 56 -1.62 7.15 -1.71
C ALA A 56 -0.84 7.57 -0.45
N GLU A 57 0.17 8.44 -0.57
CA GLU A 57 0.91 8.94 0.58
C GLU A 57 0.10 10.03 1.30
N GLY A 58 0.26 10.06 2.62
CA GLY A 58 -0.42 11.04 3.46
C GLY A 58 -0.63 10.53 4.87
N LEU A 59 -1.40 11.31 5.62
CA LEU A 59 -1.86 10.91 6.93
C LEU A 59 -3.28 10.38 6.83
N TYR A 60 -3.53 9.32 7.58
CA TYR A 60 -4.77 8.59 7.56
C TYR A 60 -5.21 8.30 8.98
N ARG A 61 -6.50 8.48 9.25
CA ARG A 61 -7.12 8.17 10.52
C ARG A 61 -8.00 6.94 10.36
N THR A 62 -8.01 6.08 11.36
CA THR A 62 -8.96 4.95 11.38
C THR A 62 -10.38 5.44 11.64
N GLU A 63 -11.39 4.70 11.20
CA GLU A 63 -12.81 5.09 11.39
C GLU A 63 -13.18 5.32 12.87
N ASP A 64 -12.54 4.58 13.77
CA ASP A 64 -12.74 4.74 15.22
C ASP A 64 -11.94 5.91 15.83
N CYS A 65 -11.25 6.70 15.00
CA CYS A 65 -10.40 7.83 15.37
C CYS A 65 -9.23 7.52 16.31
N ARG A 66 -8.97 6.25 16.65
CA ARG A 66 -7.98 5.87 17.68
C ARG A 66 -6.54 5.87 17.19
N TYR A 67 -6.32 5.91 15.88
CA TYR A 67 -4.99 5.86 15.29
C TYR A 67 -4.83 6.92 14.21
N LEU A 68 -3.66 7.55 14.21
CA LEU A 68 -3.16 8.32 13.08
C LEU A 68 -1.99 7.56 12.46
N ILE A 69 -2.02 7.41 11.15
CA ILE A 69 -1.14 6.53 10.39
C ILE A 69 -0.55 7.31 9.23
N ALA A 70 0.76 7.32 9.11
CA ALA A 70 1.45 7.83 7.93
C ALA A 70 1.62 6.72 6.90
N ILE A 71 1.01 6.87 5.74
CA ILE A 71 1.31 6.04 4.57
C ILE A 71 2.47 6.69 3.84
N ILE A 72 3.61 6.01 3.80
CA ILE A 72 4.85 6.50 3.21
C ILE A 72 5.35 5.51 2.16
N LYS A 73 5.98 6.03 1.11
CA LYS A 73 6.68 5.19 0.15
C LYS A 73 7.83 4.45 0.82
N ASN A 74 7.90 3.14 0.60
CA ASN A 74 9.00 2.33 1.11
C ASN A 74 10.11 2.24 0.05
N SER A 75 11.34 2.52 0.45
CA SER A 75 12.52 2.36 -0.42
C SER A 75 13.01 0.91 -0.53
N GLU A 76 12.52 0.01 0.34
CA GLU A 76 12.88 -1.40 0.29
C GLU A 76 12.16 -2.17 -0.82
N LYS A 77 12.78 -3.26 -1.32
CA LYS A 77 12.31 -3.95 -2.53
C LYS A 77 11.02 -4.76 -2.35
N THR A 78 10.60 -5.05 -1.12
CA THR A 78 9.50 -6.00 -0.85
C THR A 78 8.12 -5.36 -0.86
N HIS A 79 8.03 -4.06 -0.61
CA HIS A 79 6.76 -3.32 -0.48
C HIS A 79 6.92 -1.94 -1.10
N ASP A 80 5.87 -1.41 -1.70
CA ASP A 80 5.88 -0.07 -2.30
C ASP A 80 5.50 1.00 -1.28
N PHE A 81 4.65 0.65 -0.30
CA PHE A 81 4.24 1.55 0.79
C PHE A 81 4.18 0.81 2.13
N ILE A 82 4.38 1.55 3.21
CA ILE A 82 4.09 1.11 4.58
C ILE A 82 3.23 2.14 5.30
N GLY A 83 2.36 1.66 6.18
CA GLY A 83 1.55 2.48 7.08
C GLY A 83 2.11 2.42 8.48
N VAL A 84 2.65 3.54 8.95
CA VAL A 84 3.33 3.68 10.24
C VAL A 84 2.42 4.42 11.22
N VAL A 85 2.26 3.90 12.42
CA VAL A 85 1.52 4.57 13.49
C VAL A 85 2.30 5.82 13.92
N VAL A 86 1.66 6.99 13.83
CA VAL A 86 2.26 8.27 14.28
C VAL A 86 1.61 8.80 15.55
N SER A 87 0.37 8.38 15.84
CA SER A 87 -0.30 8.59 17.12
C SER A 87 -1.28 7.43 17.38
N ALA A 88 -1.42 7.03 18.65
CA ALA A 88 -2.36 6.00 19.08
C ALA A 88 -2.92 6.34 20.47
N GLU A 89 -4.23 6.16 20.64
CA GLU A 89 -4.93 6.36 21.92
C GLU A 89 -5.11 5.05 22.71
N ASN A 90 -4.16 4.11 22.62
CA ASN A 90 -4.20 2.84 23.34
C ASN A 90 -2.80 2.24 23.57
N PRO A 91 -2.65 1.32 24.54
CA PRO A 91 -1.34 0.76 24.89
C PRO A 91 -0.83 -0.34 23.93
N PHE A 92 -1.59 -0.70 22.89
CA PHE A 92 -1.24 -1.82 22.02
C PHE A 92 -0.31 -1.43 20.87
N TRP A 93 -0.29 -0.14 20.52
CA TRP A 93 0.46 0.38 19.40
C TRP A 93 1.31 1.55 19.87
N ASN A 94 2.59 1.52 19.53
CA ASN A 94 3.51 2.60 19.74
C ASN A 94 3.69 3.41 18.46
N ARG A 95 4.09 4.67 18.62
CA ARG A 95 4.57 5.46 17.49
C ARG A 95 5.76 4.75 16.85
N GLY A 96 5.73 4.63 15.52
CA GLY A 96 6.76 3.96 14.72
C GLY A 96 6.43 2.51 14.36
N ASP A 97 5.38 1.93 14.95
CA ASP A 97 4.93 0.58 14.60
C ASP A 97 4.30 0.54 13.20
N ILE A 98 4.53 -0.55 12.47
CA ILE A 98 3.95 -0.77 11.15
C ILE A 98 2.59 -1.46 11.29
N LYS A 99 1.54 -0.77 10.86
CA LYS A 99 0.15 -1.26 10.85
C LYS A 99 -0.30 -1.73 9.47
N PHE A 100 0.35 -1.27 8.42
CA PHE A 100 0.09 -1.69 7.04
C PHE A 100 1.35 -1.87 6.21
N ASN A 101 1.29 -2.76 5.22
CA ASN A 101 2.23 -2.76 4.10
C ASN A 101 1.49 -3.02 2.79
N PHE A 102 1.93 -2.40 1.70
CA PHE A 102 1.27 -2.51 0.41
C PHE A 102 2.27 -2.71 -0.73
N VAL A 103 1.79 -3.36 -1.78
CA VAL A 103 2.35 -3.32 -3.13
C VAL A 103 1.27 -2.76 -4.07
N ILE A 104 1.69 -2.02 -5.10
CA ILE A 104 0.80 -1.60 -6.18
C ILE A 104 0.64 -2.75 -7.17
N ASP A 105 -0.59 -3.05 -7.57
CA ASP A 105 -0.86 -3.97 -8.68
C ASP A 105 -1.01 -3.26 -10.03
N GLU A 106 -1.20 -4.08 -11.07
CA GLU A 106 -1.37 -3.62 -12.45
C GLU A 106 -2.60 -2.73 -12.65
N ASN A 107 -3.59 -2.79 -11.76
CA ASN A 107 -4.79 -1.97 -11.78
C ASN A 107 -4.67 -0.71 -10.92
N ASN A 108 -3.47 -0.40 -10.43
CA ASN A 108 -3.21 0.72 -9.53
C ASN A 108 -3.97 0.63 -8.19
N ASN A 109 -4.19 -0.59 -7.70
CA ASN A 109 -4.69 -0.83 -6.34
C ASN A 109 -3.54 -1.16 -5.39
N LEU A 110 -3.76 -0.86 -4.10
CA LEU A 110 -2.89 -1.27 -3.01
C LEU A 110 -3.31 -2.65 -2.52
N ASN A 111 -2.51 -3.67 -2.83
CA ASN A 111 -2.63 -5.00 -2.22
C ASN A 111 -1.70 -5.09 -1.03
N GLY A 112 -2.21 -5.50 0.13
CA GLY A 112 -1.45 -5.39 1.36
C GLY A 112 -1.89 -6.27 2.49
N LEU A 113 -1.23 -6.06 3.63
CA LEU A 113 -1.59 -6.62 4.92
C LEU A 113 -1.90 -5.49 5.90
N TYR A 114 -2.95 -5.70 6.68
CA TYR A 114 -3.30 -4.96 7.89
C TYR A 114 -2.92 -5.79 9.11
N TYR A 115 -2.28 -5.19 10.10
CA TYR A 115 -1.91 -5.86 11.35
C TYR A 115 -2.80 -5.39 12.51
N ASN A 116 -3.35 -6.34 13.28
CA ASN A 116 -4.13 -6.06 14.50
C ASN A 116 -3.23 -5.99 15.74
N CYS A 117 -3.79 -5.60 16.89
CA CYS A 117 -3.05 -5.49 18.17
C CYS A 117 -2.51 -6.82 18.73
N LYS A 118 -2.92 -7.96 18.18
CA LYS A 118 -2.41 -9.29 18.54
C LYS A 118 -1.24 -9.72 17.65
N GLY A 119 -0.94 -8.93 16.63
CA GLY A 119 0.04 -9.25 15.61
C GLY A 119 -0.47 -10.19 14.51
N ASP A 120 -1.78 -10.42 14.43
CA ASP A 120 -2.36 -11.14 13.30
C ASP A 120 -2.41 -10.22 12.08
N SER A 121 -2.18 -10.79 10.90
CA SER A 121 -2.22 -10.08 9.63
C SER A 121 -3.46 -10.47 8.82
N PHE A 122 -4.15 -9.48 8.26
CA PHE A 122 -5.31 -9.66 7.39
C PHE A 122 -5.03 -9.06 6.02
N PRO A 123 -5.32 -9.77 4.92
CA PRO A 123 -5.18 -9.21 3.59
C PRO A 123 -6.16 -8.05 3.39
N VAL A 124 -5.68 -7.00 2.74
CA VAL A 124 -6.48 -5.84 2.34
C VAL A 124 -6.19 -5.50 0.88
N ASN A 125 -7.22 -5.04 0.18
CA ASN A 125 -7.12 -4.45 -1.15
C ASN A 125 -7.84 -3.11 -1.10
N PHE A 126 -7.10 -2.04 -1.40
CA PHE A 126 -7.67 -0.70 -1.44
C PHE A 126 -7.44 -0.06 -2.81
N LYS A 127 -8.43 0.68 -3.28
CA LYS A 127 -8.32 1.43 -4.52
C LYS A 127 -7.64 2.77 -4.26
N ILE A 128 -6.74 3.17 -5.15
CA ILE A 128 -6.17 4.51 -5.15
C ILE A 128 -7.12 5.43 -5.93
N ALA A 129 -7.76 6.34 -5.21
CA ALA A 129 -8.66 7.36 -5.76
C ALA A 129 -7.91 8.67 -6.01
N ALA A 130 -8.55 9.66 -6.63
CA ALA A 130 -7.92 10.94 -6.96
C ALA A 130 -7.30 11.66 -5.75
N ASN A 131 -7.90 11.51 -4.57
CA ASN A 131 -7.53 12.22 -3.35
C ASN A 131 -6.96 11.31 -2.26
N GLY A 132 -6.56 10.07 -2.57
CA GLY A 132 -6.01 9.16 -1.57
C GLY A 132 -6.38 7.70 -1.76
N ILE A 133 -6.65 7.03 -0.64
CA ILE A 133 -7.00 5.61 -0.59
C ILE A 133 -8.49 5.52 -0.27
N GLU A 134 -9.24 4.78 -1.08
CA GLU A 134 -10.63 4.44 -0.82
C GLU A 134 -10.67 3.18 0.05
N SER A 135 -11.14 3.31 1.29
CA SER A 135 -11.09 2.26 2.30
C SER A 135 -12.19 2.44 3.35
N SER A 136 -12.66 1.34 3.93
CA SER A 136 -13.51 1.30 5.13
C SER A 136 -12.71 1.12 6.42
N LEU A 137 -11.38 1.20 6.36
CA LEU A 137 -10.51 1.03 7.54
C LEU A 137 -9.81 2.33 7.90
N ILE A 138 -9.55 3.17 6.91
CA ILE A 138 -8.82 4.41 7.04
C ILE A 138 -9.39 5.49 6.12
N GLU A 139 -9.34 6.73 6.59
CA GLU A 139 -9.73 7.93 5.85
C GLU A 139 -8.54 8.89 5.82
N LYS A 140 -8.28 9.53 4.66
CA LYS A 140 -7.20 10.51 4.54
C LYS A 140 -7.56 11.76 5.34
N VAL A 141 -6.59 12.31 6.07
CA VAL A 141 -6.76 13.52 6.86
C VAL A 141 -5.76 14.58 6.42
N GLU A 142 -6.23 15.83 6.39
CA GLU A 142 -5.38 16.97 6.06
C GLU A 142 -4.51 17.38 7.25
N MET A 143 -3.30 17.87 6.98
CA MET A 143 -2.35 18.28 8.02
C MET A 143 -2.90 19.38 8.92
N GLU A 144 -3.70 20.30 8.37
CA GLU A 144 -4.34 21.39 9.12
C GLU A 144 -5.28 20.85 10.20
N GLU A 145 -6.02 19.76 9.95
CA GLU A 145 -6.92 19.16 10.94
C GLU A 145 -6.17 18.66 12.18
N LEU A 146 -4.93 18.21 12.00
CA LEU A 146 -4.12 17.67 13.08
C LEU A 146 -3.56 18.75 14.02
N ARG A 147 -3.43 19.98 13.52
CA ARG A 147 -3.08 21.14 14.35
C ARG A 147 -4.21 21.48 15.32
N PHE A 148 -5.47 21.38 14.86
CA PHE A 148 -6.64 21.59 15.70
C PHE A 148 -6.80 20.53 16.79
N LEU A 149 -6.31 19.31 16.54
CA LEU A 149 -6.32 18.20 17.51
C LEU A 149 -5.13 18.22 18.48
N GLY A 150 -4.24 19.22 18.40
CA GLY A 150 -3.05 19.30 19.25
C GLY A 150 -2.02 18.19 19.02
N LEU A 151 -2.19 17.39 17.95
CA LEU A 151 -1.30 16.29 17.56
C LEU A 151 -0.11 16.76 16.72
N ALA A 152 -0.21 17.95 16.13
CA ALA A 152 0.88 18.65 15.47
C ALA A 152 1.22 19.93 16.24
N LEU A 153 2.16 19.84 17.19
CA LEU A 153 2.91 21.03 17.62
C LEU A 153 3.93 21.35 16.52
N LEU A 154 3.50 22.16 15.56
CA LEU A 154 4.35 22.85 14.58
C LEU A 154 4.15 24.35 14.71
#